data_AF-A0A1Y0IPV8-F1
#
_entry.id   AF-A0A1Y0IPV8-F1
#
_cell.length_a   1.000
_cell.length_b   1.000
_cell.length_c   1.000
_cell.angle_alpha   90.00
_cell.angle_beta   90.00
_cell.angle_gamma   90.00
#
_symmetry.space_group_name_H-M   'P 1'
#
loop_
_entity.id
_entity.type
_entity.pdbx_description
1 polymer ?
#
loop_
_entity_poly.entity_id
_entity_poly.type
_entity_poly.pdbx_seq_one_letter_code
_entity_poly.pdbx_strand_id
1 'polypeptide(L)'
;MGNWKHEHLSQEFVRYIDQGVVELSKRLHEEPALRSQLESVIQEQLSRSQMEAHDIEQGLSILTGPHIAQAVVASLRLLDTHEEIEELLEAGYDEQAVHFLRYLVARYGPVFKAFRRRVHYPLGWHKCSFAVTKPEYGGPYLNMKVLRNDDTPLVLEDDTESMVRLINLMLGALELVKDHDSLAEETLTEFAERTQKLINSAIERTMGGTNGTEH
;
A
#
# COMPACT_ATOMS: atom_id res chain seq x y z
N MET A 1 -35.70 2.25 -15.61
CA MET A 1 -34.28 1.87 -15.83
C MET A 1 -33.43 3.10 -15.54
N GLY A 2 -32.93 3.24 -14.31
CA GLY A 2 -32.13 4.39 -13.88
C GLY A 2 -30.70 3.95 -13.62
N ASN A 3 -29.77 4.41 -14.45
CA ASN A 3 -28.36 3.97 -14.48
C ASN A 3 -27.43 5.15 -14.16
N TRP A 4 -27.64 5.80 -13.00
CA TRP A 4 -27.02 7.09 -12.64
C TRP A 4 -26.34 7.12 -11.26
N LYS A 5 -26.13 5.98 -10.58
CA LYS A 5 -25.78 6.00 -9.14
C LYS A 5 -24.29 5.93 -8.79
N HIS A 6 -23.36 5.85 -9.75
CA HIS A 6 -21.97 5.50 -9.44
C HIS A 6 -20.92 6.20 -10.30
N GLU A 7 -21.11 7.47 -10.68
CA GLU A 7 -20.15 8.15 -11.57
C GLU A 7 -18.73 8.28 -10.98
N HIS A 8 -18.57 8.19 -9.65
CA HIS A 8 -17.29 8.31 -8.95
C HIS A 8 -16.75 7.01 -8.34
N LEU A 9 -17.63 6.06 -8.02
CA LEU A 9 -17.23 4.74 -7.52
C LEU A 9 -16.80 3.83 -8.67
N SER A 10 -15.63 3.19 -8.56
CA SER A 10 -15.18 2.27 -9.60
C SER A 10 -16.21 1.16 -9.84
N GLN A 11 -16.44 0.78 -11.10
CA GLN A 11 -17.43 -0.26 -11.44
C GLN A 11 -17.14 -1.60 -10.72
N GLU A 12 -15.86 -1.87 -10.43
CA GLU A 12 -15.46 -3.01 -9.63
C GLU A 12 -15.94 -2.88 -8.18
N PHE A 13 -15.74 -1.73 -7.53
CA PHE A 13 -16.20 -1.46 -6.16
C PHE A 13 -17.72 -1.63 -6.03
N VAL A 14 -18.49 -1.06 -6.96
CA VAL A 14 -19.95 -1.15 -6.99
C VAL A 14 -20.42 -2.60 -7.07
N ARG A 15 -19.79 -3.42 -7.94
CA ARG A 15 -20.16 -4.83 -8.12
C ARG A 15 -20.01 -5.66 -6.84
N TYR A 16 -19.03 -5.34 -6.00
CA TYR A 16 -18.75 -6.11 -4.78
C TYR A 16 -19.59 -5.67 -3.57
N ILE A 17 -20.14 -4.46 -3.59
CA ILE A 17 -20.61 -3.81 -2.37
C ILE A 17 -22.13 -3.61 -2.37
N ASP A 18 -22.77 -3.43 -3.52
CA ASP A 18 -24.19 -3.09 -3.63
C ASP A 18 -25.10 -4.11 -2.90
N GLN A 19 -24.99 -5.39 -3.24
CA GLN A 19 -25.78 -6.44 -2.59
C GLN A 19 -25.44 -6.60 -1.10
N GLY A 20 -24.15 -6.56 -0.77
CA GLY A 20 -23.68 -6.77 0.60
C GLY A 20 -24.04 -5.64 1.56
N VAL A 21 -24.06 -4.38 1.11
CA VAL A 21 -24.48 -3.23 1.93
C VAL A 21 -25.96 -3.25 2.21
N VAL A 22 -26.78 -3.59 1.21
CA VAL A 22 -28.23 -3.73 1.39
C VAL A 22 -28.54 -4.86 2.38
N GLU A 23 -27.84 -5.99 2.28
CA GLU A 23 -28.01 -7.11 3.20
C GLU A 23 -27.50 -6.80 4.62
N LEU A 24 -26.35 -6.13 4.72
CA LEU A 24 -25.78 -5.64 5.98
C LEU A 24 -26.77 -4.72 6.69
N SER A 25 -27.38 -3.78 5.97
CA SER A 25 -28.40 -2.87 6.51
C SER A 25 -29.54 -3.63 7.17
N LYS A 26 -30.12 -4.61 6.48
CA LYS A 26 -31.23 -5.42 7.02
C LYS A 26 -30.81 -6.19 8.26
N ARG A 27 -29.65 -6.86 8.19
CA ARG A 27 -29.11 -7.67 9.28
C ARG A 27 -28.74 -6.83 10.51
N LEU A 28 -28.24 -5.61 10.34
CA LEU A 28 -27.95 -4.68 11.43
C LEU A 28 -29.21 -4.19 12.16
N HIS A 29 -30.34 -4.10 11.45
CA HIS A 29 -31.63 -3.77 12.06
C HIS A 29 -32.22 -4.97 12.83
N GLU A 30 -32.12 -6.17 12.27
CA GLU A 30 -32.65 -7.40 12.86
C GLU A 30 -31.81 -7.91 14.05
N GLU A 31 -30.49 -7.77 13.97
CA GLU A 31 -29.54 -8.26 14.96
C GLU A 31 -28.53 -7.16 15.36
N PRO A 32 -28.86 -6.31 16.35
CA PRO A 32 -27.96 -5.22 16.78
C PRO A 32 -26.60 -5.70 17.30
N ALA A 33 -26.54 -6.92 17.84
CA ALA A 33 -25.31 -7.56 18.31
C ALA A 33 -24.34 -7.89 17.18
N LEU A 34 -24.80 -7.89 15.91
CA LEU A 34 -23.97 -8.19 14.76
C LEU A 34 -22.79 -7.23 14.62
N ARG A 35 -22.95 -5.97 15.02
CA ARG A 35 -21.85 -4.98 14.99
C ARG A 35 -20.65 -5.45 15.81
N SER A 36 -20.88 -5.81 17.07
CA SER A 36 -19.80 -6.25 17.96
C SER A 36 -19.23 -7.60 17.56
N GLN A 37 -20.04 -8.49 16.97
CA GLN A 37 -19.56 -9.76 16.43
C GLN A 37 -18.63 -9.54 15.22
N LEU A 38 -19.03 -8.70 14.26
CA LEU A 38 -18.21 -8.33 13.10
C LEU A 38 -16.87 -7.70 13.53
N GLU A 39 -16.93 -6.76 14.47
CA GLU A 39 -15.74 -6.13 15.06
C GLU A 39 -14.82 -7.15 15.74
N SER A 40 -15.38 -8.08 16.51
CA SER A 40 -14.62 -9.11 17.20
C SER A 40 -13.87 -10.02 16.23
N VAL A 41 -14.52 -10.42 15.13
CA VAL A 41 -13.87 -11.21 14.07
C VAL A 41 -12.74 -10.41 13.41
N ILE A 42 -12.99 -9.16 13.01
CA ILE A 42 -11.98 -8.31 12.37
C ILE A 42 -10.78 -8.10 13.31
N GLN A 43 -11.04 -7.79 14.58
CA GLN A 43 -10.01 -7.54 15.58
C GLN A 43 -9.17 -8.80 15.87
N GLU A 44 -9.83 -9.95 16.08
CA GLU A 44 -9.17 -11.22 16.31
C GLU A 44 -8.23 -11.56 15.14
N GLN A 45 -8.71 -11.48 13.91
CA GLN A 45 -7.89 -11.80 12.74
C GLN A 45 -6.72 -10.80 12.60
N LEU A 46 -6.97 -9.50 12.75
CA LEU A 46 -5.92 -8.47 12.68
C LEU A 46 -4.90 -8.54 13.81
N SER A 47 -5.22 -9.20 14.93
CA SER A 47 -4.29 -9.39 16.05
C SER A 47 -3.28 -10.52 15.82
N ARG A 48 -3.50 -11.37 14.81
CA ARG A 48 -2.63 -12.51 14.51
C ARG A 48 -1.35 -12.06 13.82
N SER A 49 -0.22 -12.66 14.20
CA SER A 49 1.12 -12.30 13.72
C SER A 49 1.39 -12.69 12.27
N GLN A 50 0.67 -13.69 11.76
CA GLN A 50 0.62 -14.08 10.35
C GLN A 50 -0.86 -14.19 10.00
N MET A 51 -1.32 -13.31 9.13
CA MET A 51 -2.71 -13.29 8.68
C MET A 51 -2.69 -13.54 7.17
N GLU A 52 -3.75 -14.08 6.59
CA GLU A 52 -4.04 -13.85 5.18
C GLU A 52 -5.26 -12.92 5.13
N ALA A 53 -5.28 -11.92 4.24
CA ALA A 53 -6.47 -11.06 4.08
C ALA A 53 -7.73 -11.90 3.77
N HIS A 54 -7.52 -13.10 3.22
CA HIS A 54 -8.53 -14.13 3.01
C HIS A 54 -9.19 -14.60 4.32
N ASP A 55 -8.48 -14.63 5.44
CA ASP A 55 -8.99 -15.13 6.72
C ASP A 55 -10.05 -14.22 7.32
N ILE A 56 -9.93 -12.89 7.12
CA ILE A 56 -10.96 -11.94 7.53
C ILE A 56 -12.22 -12.17 6.70
N GLU A 57 -12.10 -12.24 5.37
CA GLU A 57 -13.25 -12.48 4.51
C GLU A 57 -13.93 -13.82 4.84
N GLN A 58 -13.16 -14.89 5.04
CA GLN A 58 -13.69 -16.19 5.44
C GLN A 58 -14.39 -16.13 6.81
N GLY A 59 -13.75 -15.54 7.83
CA GLY A 59 -14.32 -15.41 9.17
C GLY A 59 -15.62 -14.62 9.17
N LEU A 60 -15.69 -13.53 8.41
CA LEU A 60 -16.90 -12.74 8.25
C LEU A 60 -17.97 -13.50 7.44
N SER A 61 -17.57 -14.28 6.44
CA SER A 61 -18.47 -15.06 5.61
C SER A 61 -19.16 -16.18 6.41
N ILE A 62 -18.44 -16.80 7.35
CA ILE A 62 -19.04 -17.78 8.28
C ILE A 62 -20.11 -17.14 9.16
N LEU A 63 -19.89 -15.89 9.61
CA LEU A 63 -20.82 -15.18 10.49
C LEU A 63 -22.03 -14.59 9.74
N THR A 64 -21.81 -14.06 8.54
CA THR A 64 -22.77 -13.17 7.86
C THR A 64 -23.12 -13.57 6.44
N GLY A 65 -22.46 -14.57 5.88
CA GLY A 65 -22.55 -14.91 4.47
C GLY A 65 -21.58 -14.10 3.60
N PRO A 66 -21.40 -14.54 2.34
CA PRO A 66 -20.34 -14.04 1.47
C PRO A 66 -20.54 -12.59 1.03
N HIS A 67 -21.78 -12.14 0.84
CA HIS A 67 -22.07 -10.79 0.34
C HIS A 67 -21.69 -9.70 1.35
N ILE A 68 -22.09 -9.86 2.62
CA ILE A 68 -21.71 -8.93 3.69
C ILE A 68 -20.20 -8.94 3.90
N ALA A 69 -19.59 -10.13 3.95
CA ALA A 69 -18.16 -10.28 4.11
C ALA A 69 -17.37 -9.54 3.02
N GLN A 70 -17.76 -9.73 1.75
CA GLN A 70 -17.16 -9.04 0.61
C GLN A 70 -17.34 -7.53 0.71
N ALA A 71 -18.53 -7.05 1.07
CA ALA A 71 -18.78 -5.61 1.20
C ALA A 71 -17.91 -4.97 2.30
N VAL A 72 -17.80 -5.62 3.45
CA VAL A 72 -16.97 -5.15 4.57
C VAL A 72 -15.48 -5.14 4.17
N VAL A 73 -14.96 -6.22 3.60
CA VAL A 73 -13.56 -6.31 3.20
C VAL A 73 -13.23 -5.36 2.06
N ALA A 74 -14.12 -5.23 1.07
CA ALA A 74 -13.95 -4.27 -0.02
C ALA A 74 -13.95 -2.84 0.51
N SER A 75 -14.82 -2.51 1.47
CA SER A 75 -14.82 -1.21 2.14
C SER A 75 -13.49 -0.94 2.86
N LEU A 76 -12.99 -1.89 3.67
CA LEU A 76 -11.69 -1.77 4.35
C LEU A 76 -10.51 -1.62 3.38
N ARG A 77 -10.63 -2.21 2.19
CA ARG A 77 -9.59 -2.23 1.17
C ARG A 77 -9.55 -0.96 0.33
N LEU A 78 -10.72 -0.46 -0.07
CA LEU A 78 -10.87 0.50 -1.16
C LEU A 78 -11.30 1.89 -0.68
N LEU A 79 -11.81 2.02 0.55
CA LEU A 79 -12.17 3.31 1.12
C LEU A 79 -11.01 3.85 1.96
N ASP A 80 -10.56 5.05 1.62
CA ASP A 80 -9.41 5.74 2.18
C ASP A 80 -9.81 7.07 2.81
N THR A 81 -10.81 7.73 2.23
CA THR A 81 -11.18 9.10 2.52
C THR A 81 -12.62 9.20 3.03
N HIS A 82 -12.90 10.33 3.67
CA HIS A 82 -14.27 10.66 4.05
C HIS A 82 -15.18 10.82 2.83
N GLU A 83 -14.65 11.36 1.73
CA GLU A 83 -15.38 11.63 0.49
C GLU A 83 -15.88 10.32 -0.16
N GLU A 84 -15.03 9.30 -0.28
CA GLU A 84 -15.43 7.99 -0.84
C GLU A 84 -16.51 7.27 -0.01
N ILE A 85 -16.60 7.58 1.29
CA ILE A 85 -17.64 7.05 2.17
C ILE A 85 -18.94 7.86 2.01
N GLU A 86 -18.86 9.18 1.84
CA GLU A 86 -20.02 10.03 1.57
C GLU A 86 -20.67 9.70 0.22
N GLU A 87 -19.88 9.29 -0.78
CA GLU A 87 -20.41 8.78 -2.07
C GLU A 87 -21.38 7.60 -1.89
N LEU A 88 -21.25 6.81 -0.82
CA LEU A 88 -22.21 5.74 -0.50
C LEU A 88 -23.56 6.31 -0.04
N LEU A 89 -23.55 7.39 0.74
CA LEU A 89 -24.79 8.07 1.16
C LEU A 89 -25.46 8.72 -0.05
N GLU A 90 -24.70 9.37 -0.92
CA GLU A 90 -25.21 9.99 -2.15
C GLU A 90 -25.78 8.95 -3.13
N ALA A 91 -25.19 7.76 -3.19
CA ALA A 91 -25.74 6.62 -3.94
C ALA A 91 -27.07 6.07 -3.35
N GLY A 92 -27.46 6.54 -2.16
CA GLY A 92 -28.72 6.18 -1.50
C GLY A 92 -28.67 4.85 -0.76
N TYR A 93 -27.50 4.43 -0.28
CA TYR A 93 -27.39 3.33 0.68
C TYR A 93 -27.90 3.76 2.06
N ASP A 94 -28.30 2.77 2.87
CA ASP A 94 -28.81 3.00 4.21
C ASP A 94 -27.76 3.66 5.12
N GLU A 95 -28.19 4.71 5.83
CA GLU A 95 -27.31 5.52 6.66
C GLU A 95 -26.70 4.72 7.81
N GLN A 96 -27.44 3.79 8.41
CA GLN A 96 -26.95 2.97 9.52
C GLN A 96 -25.83 2.02 9.05
N ALA A 97 -25.96 1.45 7.86
CA ALA A 97 -24.94 0.60 7.26
C ALA A 97 -23.70 1.41 6.88
N VAL A 98 -23.87 2.56 6.23
CA VAL A 98 -22.74 3.42 5.81
C VAL A 98 -21.96 3.93 7.01
N HIS A 99 -22.61 4.43 8.07
CA HIS A 99 -21.91 4.87 9.28
C HIS A 99 -21.14 3.73 9.97
N PHE A 100 -21.67 2.51 9.91
CA PHE A 100 -20.97 1.35 10.45
C PHE A 100 -19.72 0.99 9.62
N LEU A 101 -19.84 0.99 8.29
CA LEU A 101 -18.68 0.80 7.41
C LEU A 101 -17.64 1.90 7.60
N ARG A 102 -18.08 3.15 7.73
CA ARG A 102 -17.22 4.29 8.06
C ARG A 102 -16.43 4.05 9.33
N TYR A 103 -17.10 3.59 10.37
CA TYR A 103 -16.47 3.25 11.64
C TYR A 103 -15.43 2.13 11.46
N LEU A 104 -15.75 1.06 10.72
CA LEU A 104 -14.82 -0.04 10.46
C LEU A 104 -13.60 0.42 9.67
N VAL A 105 -13.80 1.23 8.62
CA VAL A 105 -12.71 1.79 7.80
C VAL A 105 -11.81 2.68 8.64
N ALA A 106 -12.37 3.57 9.46
CA ALA A 106 -11.59 4.46 10.31
C ALA A 106 -10.76 3.69 11.35
N ARG A 107 -11.34 2.64 11.95
CA ARG A 107 -10.71 1.88 13.04
C ARG A 107 -9.72 0.83 12.56
N TYR A 108 -10.07 0.09 11.51
CA TYR A 108 -9.33 -1.11 11.07
C TYR A 108 -8.69 -0.95 9.69
N GLY A 109 -9.15 -0.01 8.86
CA GLY A 109 -8.62 0.23 7.51
C GLY A 109 -7.11 0.48 7.48
N PRO A 110 -6.55 1.39 8.33
CA PRO A 110 -5.10 1.63 8.36
C PRO A 110 -4.28 0.37 8.69
N VAL A 111 -4.74 -0.43 9.66
CA VAL A 111 -4.06 -1.67 10.10
C VAL A 111 -4.13 -2.71 9.00
N PHE A 112 -5.30 -2.90 8.39
CA PHE A 112 -5.52 -3.83 7.30
C PHE A 112 -4.66 -3.47 6.07
N LYS A 113 -4.55 -2.19 5.72
CA LYS A 113 -3.70 -1.71 4.61
C LYS A 113 -2.22 -1.88 4.92
N ALA A 114 -1.75 -1.51 6.12
CA ALA A 114 -0.38 -1.75 6.55
C ALA A 114 -0.03 -3.24 6.51
N PHE A 115 -0.95 -4.10 6.92
CA PHE A 115 -0.83 -5.54 6.80
C PHE A 115 -0.72 -6.00 5.34
N ARG A 116 -1.68 -5.63 4.48
CA ARG A 116 -1.65 -5.99 3.05
C ARG A 116 -0.39 -5.51 2.35
N ARG A 117 0.10 -4.31 2.70
CA ARG A 117 1.37 -3.78 2.20
C ARG A 117 2.54 -4.67 2.59
N ARG A 118 2.62 -5.13 3.85
CA ARG A 118 3.67 -6.05 4.29
C ARG A 118 3.62 -7.42 3.59
N VAL A 119 2.43 -7.94 3.29
CA VAL A 119 2.29 -9.23 2.60
C VAL A 119 2.56 -9.14 1.10
N HIS A 120 1.94 -8.18 0.41
CA HIS A 120 2.11 -8.04 -1.04
C HIS A 120 3.45 -7.40 -1.42
N TYR A 121 4.01 -6.59 -0.52
CA TYR A 121 5.25 -5.86 -0.71
C TYR A 121 6.17 -6.08 0.50
N PRO A 122 6.67 -7.30 0.75
CA PRO A 122 7.52 -7.62 1.91
C PRO A 122 8.83 -6.83 1.95
N LEU A 123 9.23 -6.26 0.81
CA LEU A 123 10.39 -5.38 0.64
C LEU A 123 10.02 -4.06 -0.06
N GLY A 124 8.77 -3.93 -0.50
CA GLY A 124 8.41 -2.88 -1.43
C GLY A 124 8.17 -1.55 -0.72
N TRP A 125 8.41 -0.50 -1.48
CA TRP A 125 8.15 0.87 -1.09
C TRP A 125 6.70 1.18 -1.42
N HIS A 126 5.97 1.77 -0.47
CA HIS A 126 4.56 2.09 -0.71
C HIS A 126 4.29 3.57 -0.93
N LYS A 127 5.26 4.43 -0.60
CA LYS A 127 5.19 5.85 -0.87
C LYS A 127 6.57 6.39 -1.22
N CYS A 128 6.64 7.13 -2.32
CA CYS A 128 7.81 7.90 -2.69
C CYS A 128 7.39 9.37 -2.79
N SER A 129 8.17 10.26 -2.20
CA SER A 129 8.02 11.71 -2.37
C SER A 129 9.40 12.30 -2.63
N PHE A 130 9.49 13.26 -3.51
CA PHE A 130 10.73 13.95 -3.81
C PHE A 130 10.58 15.46 -3.58
N ALA A 131 11.67 16.09 -3.18
CA ALA A 131 11.78 17.53 -3.05
C ALA A 131 13.10 17.96 -3.67
N VAL A 132 13.07 19.02 -4.48
CA VAL A 132 14.29 19.66 -4.98
C VAL A 132 14.56 20.86 -4.08
N THR A 133 15.67 20.83 -3.35
CA THR A 133 16.06 21.91 -2.44
C THR A 133 17.20 22.69 -3.06
N LYS A 134 17.12 24.02 -3.05
CA LYS A 134 18.22 24.89 -3.48
C LYS A 134 18.68 25.72 -2.29
N PRO A 135 19.82 25.39 -1.65
CA PRO A 135 20.35 26.15 -0.53
C PRO A 135 20.91 27.51 -1.01
N GLU A 136 21.02 28.49 -0.10
CA GLU A 136 21.56 29.82 -0.40
C GLU A 136 22.99 29.79 -0.96
N TYR A 137 23.79 28.81 -0.50
CA TYR A 137 25.15 28.57 -0.95
C TYR A 137 25.27 27.12 -1.43
N GLY A 138 25.01 26.90 -2.72
CA GLY A 138 25.14 25.57 -3.35
C GLY A 138 24.29 25.41 -4.62
N GLY A 139 24.48 24.27 -5.29
CA GLY A 139 23.61 23.83 -6.38
C GLY A 139 22.28 23.23 -5.87
N PRO A 140 21.26 23.08 -6.74
CA PRO A 140 20.06 22.34 -6.37
C PRO A 140 20.43 20.88 -6.07
N TYR A 141 19.82 20.28 -5.06
CA TYR A 141 19.96 18.86 -4.75
C TYR A 141 18.58 18.20 -4.57
N LEU A 142 18.50 16.93 -4.95
CA LEU A 142 17.30 16.11 -4.87
C LEU A 142 17.25 15.38 -3.52
N ASN A 143 16.11 15.46 -2.83
CA ASN A 143 15.80 14.65 -1.67
C ASN A 143 14.64 13.73 -2.00
N MET A 144 14.86 12.44 -1.96
CA MET A 144 13.84 11.42 -2.13
C MET A 144 13.54 10.75 -0.78
N LYS A 145 12.30 10.85 -0.32
CA LYS A 145 11.80 10.13 0.85
C LYS A 145 10.99 8.94 0.39
N VAL A 146 11.43 7.75 0.77
CA VAL A 146 10.82 6.47 0.49
C VAL A 146 10.28 5.89 1.80
N LEU A 147 9.01 5.50 1.82
CA LEU A 147 8.43 4.75 2.94
C LEU A 147 8.46 3.26 2.63
N ARG A 148 9.14 2.51 3.50
CA ARG A 148 9.12 1.06 3.51
C ARG A 148 7.79 0.55 4.05
N ASN A 149 7.51 -0.73 3.83
CA ASN A 149 6.27 -1.40 4.25
C ASN A 149 6.03 -1.44 5.78
N ASP A 150 7.07 -1.23 6.57
CA ASP A 150 7.05 -1.06 8.02
C ASP A 150 6.89 0.42 8.44
N ASP A 151 6.59 1.29 7.48
CA ASP A 151 6.53 2.74 7.60
C ASP A 151 7.85 3.41 8.02
N THR A 152 8.97 2.67 7.96
CA THR A 152 10.31 3.24 8.16
C THR A 152 10.62 4.20 7.01
N PRO A 153 10.90 5.49 7.29
CA PRO A 153 11.30 6.44 6.27
C PRO A 153 12.78 6.26 5.95
N LEU A 154 13.07 6.13 4.66
CA LEU A 154 14.42 6.25 4.11
C LEU A 154 14.49 7.56 3.33
N VAL A 155 15.38 8.45 3.74
CA VAL A 155 15.69 9.68 2.99
C VAL A 155 16.97 9.41 2.20
N LEU A 156 16.90 9.71 0.91
CA LEU A 156 17.97 9.54 -0.06
C LEU A 156 18.26 10.92 -0.63
N GLU A 157 19.44 11.44 -0.35
CA GLU A 157 19.89 12.71 -0.89
C GLU A 157 20.64 12.48 -2.21
N ASP A 158 20.96 13.56 -2.92
CA ASP A 158 21.76 13.52 -4.15
C ASP A 158 23.26 13.33 -3.85
N ASP A 159 23.57 12.26 -3.12
CA ASP A 159 24.90 11.88 -2.69
C ASP A 159 25.20 10.42 -3.06
N THR A 160 26.49 10.07 -3.09
CA THR A 160 26.93 8.72 -3.53
C THR A 160 26.46 7.60 -2.60
N GLU A 161 26.41 7.85 -1.29
CA GLU A 161 25.98 6.86 -0.30
C GLU A 161 24.49 6.56 -0.45
N SER A 162 23.67 7.59 -0.60
CA SER A 162 22.24 7.50 -0.86
C SER A 162 21.96 6.74 -2.16
N MET A 163 22.69 7.03 -3.24
CA MET A 163 22.53 6.29 -4.50
C MET A 163 22.92 4.81 -4.38
N VAL A 164 24.01 4.49 -3.67
CA VAL A 164 24.42 3.09 -3.41
C VAL A 164 23.39 2.36 -2.54
N ARG A 165 22.85 3.01 -1.50
CA ARG A 165 21.77 2.45 -0.68
C ARG A 165 20.53 2.15 -1.51
N LEU A 166 20.14 3.07 -2.41
CA LEU A 166 19.01 2.88 -3.33
C LEU A 166 19.23 1.66 -4.25
N ILE A 167 20.41 1.56 -4.87
CA ILE A 167 20.76 0.44 -5.76
C ILE A 167 20.74 -0.89 -5.01
N ASN A 168 21.36 -0.97 -3.83
CA ASN A 168 21.36 -2.20 -3.02
C ASN A 168 19.96 -2.64 -2.63
N LEU A 169 19.07 -1.69 -2.30
CA LEU A 169 17.67 -1.98 -2.00
C LEU A 169 16.90 -2.49 -3.23
N MET A 170 17.16 -1.92 -4.41
CA MET A 170 16.57 -2.39 -5.67
C MET A 170 17.05 -3.80 -6.03
N LEU A 171 18.36 -4.07 -5.89
CA LEU A 171 18.94 -5.38 -6.13
C LEU A 171 18.39 -6.44 -5.16
N GLY A 172 18.33 -6.14 -3.86
CA GLY A 172 17.73 -7.05 -2.88
C GLY A 172 16.23 -7.31 -3.12
N ALA A 173 15.50 -6.32 -3.66
CA ALA A 173 14.12 -6.53 -4.09
C ALA A 173 14.03 -7.47 -5.31
N LEU A 174 14.94 -7.31 -6.28
CA LEU A 174 14.99 -8.17 -7.47
C LEU A 174 15.35 -9.62 -7.12
N GLU A 175 16.33 -9.87 -6.25
CA GLU A 175 16.74 -11.22 -5.82
C GLU A 175 15.63 -12.03 -5.15
N LEU A 176 14.66 -11.36 -4.53
CA LEU A 176 13.56 -11.99 -3.81
C LEU A 176 12.31 -12.18 -4.68
N VAL A 177 12.22 -11.50 -5.83
CA VAL A 177 11.27 -11.82 -6.88
C VAL A 177 11.80 -13.06 -7.59
N LYS A 178 11.33 -14.25 -7.19
CA LYS A 178 11.67 -15.57 -7.76
C LYS A 178 11.33 -15.74 -9.26
N ASP A 179 10.96 -14.68 -9.95
CA ASP A 179 10.50 -14.64 -11.34
C ASP A 179 11.61 -14.12 -12.29
N HIS A 180 12.86 -14.48 -12.00
CA HIS A 180 14.02 -14.16 -12.84
C HIS A 180 13.89 -14.69 -14.28
N ASP A 181 13.02 -15.67 -14.52
CA ASP A 181 12.76 -16.24 -15.85
C ASP A 181 11.99 -15.28 -16.78
N SER A 182 11.36 -14.22 -16.25
CA SER A 182 10.58 -13.25 -17.05
C SER A 182 11.36 -12.00 -17.46
N LEU A 183 12.52 -11.75 -16.83
CA LEU A 183 13.38 -10.63 -17.16
C LEU A 183 14.39 -11.08 -18.23
N ALA A 184 14.38 -10.41 -19.38
CA ALA A 184 15.32 -10.73 -20.45
C ALA A 184 16.76 -10.65 -19.92
N GLU A 185 17.51 -11.74 -20.08
CA GLU A 185 18.87 -11.92 -19.55
C GLU A 185 19.79 -10.74 -19.91
N GLU A 186 19.64 -10.22 -21.14
CA GLU A 186 20.35 -9.03 -21.63
C GLU A 186 20.12 -7.78 -20.77
N THR A 187 18.91 -7.59 -20.24
CA THR A 187 18.57 -6.43 -19.39
C THR A 187 19.24 -6.53 -18.03
N LEU A 188 19.31 -7.74 -17.47
CA LEU A 188 20.00 -8.00 -16.20
C LEU A 188 21.51 -7.83 -16.36
N THR A 189 22.10 -8.34 -17.45
CA THR A 189 23.54 -8.18 -17.74
C THR A 189 23.89 -6.71 -17.94
N GLU A 190 23.12 -5.97 -18.73
CA GLU A 190 23.36 -4.54 -18.96
C GLU A 190 23.25 -3.73 -17.66
N PHE A 191 22.25 -4.02 -16.83
CA PHE A 191 22.08 -3.35 -15.54
C PHE A 191 23.24 -3.64 -14.59
N ALA A 192 23.68 -4.91 -14.49
CA ALA A 192 24.81 -5.31 -13.67
C ALA A 192 26.11 -4.64 -14.13
N GLU A 193 26.38 -4.61 -15.44
CA GLU A 193 27.57 -3.96 -16.00
C GLU A 193 27.59 -2.44 -15.75
N ARG A 194 26.45 -1.76 -15.96
CA ARG A 194 26.34 -0.32 -15.70
C ARG A 194 26.52 0.00 -14.21
N THR A 195 25.93 -0.82 -13.34
CA THR A 195 26.07 -0.68 -11.89
C THR A 195 27.51 -0.93 -11.44
N GLN A 196 28.17 -1.96 -11.97
CA GLN A 196 29.57 -2.24 -11.66
C GLN A 196 30.50 -1.12 -12.15
N LYS A 197 30.24 -0.54 -13.32
CA LYS A 197 30.98 0.64 -13.81
C LYS A 197 30.83 1.83 -12.88
N LEU A 198 29.61 2.11 -12.40
CA LEU A 198 29.37 3.20 -11.45
C LEU A 198 30.09 2.98 -10.12
N ILE A 199 30.05 1.75 -9.59
CA ILE A 199 30.77 1.38 -8.36
C ILE A 199 32.29 1.55 -8.56
N ASN A 200 32.85 1.03 -9.65
CA ASN A 200 34.28 1.13 -9.94
C ASN A 200 34.72 2.60 -10.09
N SER A 201 33.97 3.43 -10.82
CA SER A 201 34.26 4.85 -10.96
C SER A 201 34.14 5.62 -9.65
N ALA A 202 33.22 5.24 -8.75
CA ALA A 202 33.12 5.83 -7.42
C ALA A 202 34.32 5.47 -6.54
N ILE A 203 34.77 4.21 -6.59
CA ILE A 203 35.97 3.73 -5.89
C ILE A 203 37.24 4.43 -6.42
N GLU A 204 37.38 4.55 -7.74
CA GLU A 204 38.52 5.24 -8.36
C GLU A 204 38.56 6.73 -7.97
N ARG A 205 37.41 7.40 -7.84
CA ARG A 205 37.34 8.79 -7.38
C ARG A 205 37.66 8.95 -5.89
N THR A 206 37.34 7.97 -5.06
CA THR A 206 37.66 7.99 -3.62
C THR A 206 39.09 7.53 -3.31
N MET A 207 39.67 6.66 -4.13
CA MET A 207 41.04 6.16 -3.98
C MET A 207 42.09 6.95 -4.79
N GLY A 208 41.67 7.72 -5.80
CA GLY A 208 42.54 8.47 -6.71
C GLY A 208 42.92 9.89 -6.26
N GLY A 209 42.56 10.29 -5.04
CA GLY A 209 42.87 11.61 -4.48
C GLY A 209 44.30 11.80 -3.98
N THR A 210 45.33 11.36 -4.72
CA THR A 210 46.74 11.60 -4.34
C THR A 210 47.69 11.87 -5.51
N ASN A 211 47.22 12.41 -6.64
CA ASN A 211 48.15 12.95 -7.65
C ASN A 211 47.65 14.28 -8.21
N GLY A 212 48.18 15.40 -7.68
CA GLY A 212 48.14 16.69 -8.37
C GLY A 212 47.91 17.93 -7.50
N THR A 213 48.83 18.24 -6.58
CA THR A 213 49.18 19.64 -6.31
C THR A 213 50.68 19.75 -6.19
N GLU A 214 51.33 20.15 -7.28
CA GLU A 214 52.62 20.84 -7.20
C GLU A 214 52.38 22.21 -6.54
N HIS A 215 52.98 22.40 -5.36
CA HIS A 215 53.45 23.67 -4.84
C HIS A 215 54.74 23.42 -4.06
#